data_AF-A0A6J7UCW9-F1
#
_entry.id   AF-A0A6J7UCW9-F1
#
_cell.length_a   1.000
_cell.length_b   1.000
_cell.length_c   1.000
_cell.angle_alpha   90.00
_cell.angle_beta   90.00
_cell.angle_gamma   90.00
#
_symmetry.space_group_name_H-M   'P 1'
#
loop_
_entity.id
_entity.type
_entity.pdbx_description
1 polymer ?
#
loop_
_entity_poly.entity_id
_entity_poly.type
_entity_poly.pdbx_seq_one_letter_code
_entity_poly.pdbx_strand_id
1 'polypeptide(L)'
;MALKGAPAPVIDGLTGEQRFFLSWAQAWRGKVRAEELRRRIATDPHSPYEFRCNAIVANLSDFYEAFEVTEGDKLWLAESERVEIW
;
A
#
# COMPACT_ATOMS: atom_id res chain seq x y z
N MET A 1 -16.26 1.47 -16.88
CA MET A 1 -16.08 1.40 -15.41
C MET A 1 -17.07 0.40 -14.83
N ALA A 2 -16.64 -0.46 -13.89
CA ALA A 2 -17.44 -1.59 -13.38
C ALA A 2 -18.79 -1.19 -12.76
N LEU A 3 -18.89 0.03 -12.23
CA LEU A 3 -20.08 0.52 -11.51
C LEU A 3 -20.96 1.49 -12.31
N LYS A 4 -20.67 1.73 -13.60
CA LYS A 4 -21.43 2.67 -14.45
C LYS A 4 -21.61 4.07 -13.83
N GLY A 5 -20.66 4.52 -13.01
CA GLY A 5 -20.70 5.84 -12.34
C GLY A 5 -21.37 5.84 -10.96
N ALA A 6 -21.92 4.71 -10.49
CA ALA A 6 -22.39 4.58 -9.12
C ALA A 6 -21.20 4.49 -8.13
N PRO A 7 -21.36 4.98 -6.89
CA PRO A 7 -20.35 4.82 -5.85
C PRO A 7 -20.15 3.33 -5.50
N ALA A 8 -18.93 2.97 -5.08
CA ALA A 8 -18.67 1.62 -4.59
C ALA A 8 -19.48 1.37 -3.30
N PRO A 9 -20.16 0.22 -3.16
CA PRO A 9 -20.86 -0.09 -1.93
C PRO A 9 -19.87 -0.23 -0.78
N VAL A 10 -20.28 0.16 0.43
CA VAL A 10 -19.59 -0.18 1.67
C VAL A 10 -19.85 -1.65 1.98
N ILE A 11 -18.80 -2.42 2.25
CA ILE A 11 -18.87 -3.84 2.58
C ILE A 11 -18.05 -4.06 3.84
N ASP A 12 -18.64 -4.71 4.85
CA ASP A 12 -18.02 -4.97 6.15
C ASP A 12 -17.45 -3.71 6.83
N GLY A 13 -18.11 -2.56 6.63
CA GLY A 13 -17.69 -1.27 7.17
C GLY A 13 -16.54 -0.58 6.42
N LEU A 14 -16.10 -1.12 5.27
CA LEU A 14 -14.98 -0.59 4.48
C LEU A 14 -15.46 0.05 3.18
N THR A 15 -14.91 1.20 2.80
CA THR A 15 -15.16 1.85 1.50
C THR A 15 -14.54 1.07 0.34
N GLY A 16 -14.86 1.43 -0.91
CA GLY A 16 -14.26 0.79 -2.09
C GLY A 16 -12.75 0.97 -2.15
N GLU A 17 -12.30 2.18 -1.83
CA GLU A 17 -10.91 2.63 -1.83
C GLU A 17 -10.12 1.90 -0.73
N GLN A 18 -10.66 1.81 0.48
CA GLN A 18 -10.06 1.03 1.57
C GLN A 18 -9.91 -0.44 1.19
N ARG A 19 -10.94 -1.04 0.56
CA ARG A 19 -10.86 -2.43 0.09
C ARG A 19 -9.85 -2.63 -1.02
N PHE A 20 -9.66 -1.65 -1.91
CA PHE A 20 -8.61 -1.69 -2.92
C PHE A 20 -7.22 -1.80 -2.27
N PHE A 21 -6.90 -0.92 -1.32
CA PHE A 21 -5.62 -0.96 -0.60
C PHE A 21 -5.45 -2.23 0.24
N LEU A 22 -6.52 -2.74 0.86
CA LEU A 22 -6.48 -4.01 1.57
C LEU A 22 -6.23 -5.19 0.63
N SER A 23 -6.80 -5.19 -0.57
CA SER A 23 -6.50 -6.19 -1.60
C SER A 23 -5.04 -6.13 -2.04
N TRP A 24 -4.48 -4.93 -2.21
CA TRP A 24 -3.05 -4.74 -2.49
C TRP A 24 -2.18 -5.32 -1.37
N ALA A 25 -2.49 -5.01 -0.11
CA ALA A 25 -1.77 -5.55 1.05
C ALA A 25 -1.87 -7.07 1.14
N GLN A 26 -3.02 -7.65 0.82
CA GLN A 26 -3.21 -9.10 0.78
C GLN A 26 -2.37 -9.78 -0.29
N ALA A 27 -2.22 -9.17 -1.48
CA ALA A 27 -1.38 -9.70 -2.55
C ALA A 27 0.11 -9.80 -2.15
N TRP A 28 0.58 -8.94 -1.25
CA TRP A 28 1.95 -8.95 -0.72
C TRP A 28 2.11 -9.70 0.60
N ARG A 29 1.08 -10.39 1.09
CA ARG A 29 1.17 -11.13 2.35
C ARG A 29 2.21 -12.25 2.24
N GLY A 30 3.35 -12.08 2.93
CA GLY A 30 4.43 -13.07 2.95
C GLY A 30 5.32 -12.95 4.17
N LYS A 31 5.99 -14.05 4.53
CA LYS A 31 7.02 -14.09 5.58
C LYS A 31 8.18 -14.95 5.10
N VAL A 32 9.39 -14.50 5.36
CA VAL A 32 10.62 -15.16 4.91
C VAL A 32 11.50 -15.47 6.11
N ARG A 33 12.22 -16.60 6.09
CA ARG A 33 13.24 -16.91 7.11
C ARG A 33 14.38 -15.90 7.01
N ALA A 34 15.04 -15.59 8.13
CA ALA A 34 16.07 -14.55 8.17
C ALA A 34 17.23 -14.83 7.21
N GLU A 35 17.64 -16.10 7.07
CA GLU A 35 18.72 -16.53 6.19
C GLU A 35 18.37 -16.31 4.72
N GLU A 36 17.14 -16.64 4.34
CA GLU A 36 16.65 -16.44 2.98
C GLU A 36 16.42 -14.95 2.67
N LEU A 37 15.94 -14.16 3.64
CA LEU A 37 15.81 -12.71 3.48
C LEU A 37 17.18 -12.06 3.21
N ARG A 38 18.22 -12.47 3.95
CA ARG A 38 19.60 -12.01 3.70
C ARG A 38 20.07 -12.36 2.28
N ARG A 39 19.80 -13.57 1.82
CA ARG A 39 20.15 -14.00 0.45
C ARG A 39 19.39 -13.18 -0.61
N ARG A 40 18.09 -12.95 -0.42
CA ARG A 40 17.25 -12.20 -1.37
C ARG A 40 17.65 -10.73 -1.45
N ILE A 41 17.96 -10.09 -0.33
CA ILE A 41 18.48 -8.70 -0.35
C ILE A 41 19.70 -8.57 -1.26
N ALA A 42 20.54 -9.61 -1.35
CA ALA A 42 21.73 -9.61 -2.20
C ALA A 42 21.49 -10.04 -3.67
N THR A 43 20.37 -10.70 -4.00
CA THR A 43 20.22 -11.41 -5.29
C THR A 43 18.89 -11.21 -6.00
N ASP A 44 17.82 -10.82 -5.30
CA ASP A 44 16.49 -10.60 -5.85
C ASP A 44 16.35 -9.11 -6.18
N PRO A 45 16.02 -8.73 -7.43
CA PRO A 45 15.84 -7.33 -7.79
C PRO A 45 14.58 -6.71 -7.16
N HIS A 46 13.67 -7.52 -6.61
CA HIS A 46 12.46 -7.03 -5.98
C HIS A 46 12.68 -6.67 -4.52
N SER A 47 12.10 -5.54 -4.09
CA SER A 47 12.05 -5.19 -2.67
C SER A 47 11.32 -6.27 -1.85
N PRO A 48 11.66 -6.45 -0.56
CA PRO A 48 10.93 -7.32 0.34
C PRO A 48 9.43 -6.99 0.42
N TYR A 49 8.62 -8.01 0.75
CA TYR A 49 7.16 -7.93 0.74
C TYR A 49 6.59 -6.72 1.50
N GLU A 50 7.09 -6.44 2.71
CA GLU A 50 6.58 -5.29 3.50
C GLU A 50 6.85 -3.94 2.83
N PHE A 51 7.94 -3.80 2.07
CA PHE A 51 8.27 -2.55 1.37
C PHE A 51 7.47 -2.42 0.08
N ARG A 52 7.22 -3.51 -0.64
CA ARG A 52 6.32 -3.51 -1.81
C ARG A 52 4.90 -3.12 -1.43
N CYS A 53 4.45 -3.49 -0.23
CA CYS A 53 3.17 -3.06 0.31
C CYS A 53 3.22 -1.59 0.75
N ASN A 54 4.06 -1.28 1.75
CA ASN A 54 3.94 -0.04 2.52
C ASN A 54 4.60 1.17 1.87
N ALA A 55 5.77 1.01 1.22
CA ALA A 55 6.48 2.14 0.63
C ALA A 55 5.74 2.67 -0.61
N ILE A 56 4.99 1.81 -1.31
CA ILE A 56 4.20 2.23 -2.48
C ILE A 56 3.01 3.10 -2.03
N VAL A 57 2.19 2.63 -1.09
CA VAL A 57 0.99 3.37 -0.68
C VAL A 57 1.32 4.70 0.03
N ALA A 58 2.46 4.79 0.70
CA ALA A 58 2.91 6.04 1.33
C ALA A 58 3.15 7.20 0.33
N ASN A 59 3.34 6.89 -0.96
CA ASN A 59 3.49 7.89 -2.02
C ASN A 59 2.16 8.26 -2.70
N LEU A 60 1.05 7.59 -2.38
CA LEU A 60 -0.23 7.80 -3.06
C LEU A 60 -1.16 8.67 -2.21
N SER A 61 -1.55 9.84 -2.71
CA SER A 61 -2.48 10.73 -1.99
C SER A 61 -3.82 10.07 -1.64
N ASP A 62 -4.33 9.19 -2.52
CA ASP A 62 -5.56 8.41 -2.28
C ASP A 62 -5.47 7.54 -1.00
N PHE A 63 -4.27 7.09 -0.60
CA PHE A 63 -4.10 6.32 0.63
C PHE A 63 -4.31 7.20 1.87
N TYR A 64 -3.87 8.46 1.82
CA TYR A 64 -4.06 9.41 2.91
C TYR A 64 -5.54 9.73 3.09
N GLU A 65 -6.27 9.91 2.00
CA GLU A 65 -7.72 10.13 2.02
C GLU A 65 -8.48 8.89 2.51
N ALA A 66 -8.13 7.70 2.01
CA ALA A 66 -8.85 6.47 2.34
C ALA A 66 -8.72 6.04 3.81
N PHE A 67 -7.60 6.37 4.48
CA PHE A 67 -7.32 5.97 5.86
C PHE A 67 -7.11 7.14 6.81
N GLU A 68 -7.40 8.37 6.38
CA GLU A 68 -7.24 9.60 7.17
C GLU A 68 -5.84 9.73 7.79
N VAL A 69 -4.80 9.44 6.99
CA VAL A 69 -3.40 9.41 7.44
C VAL A 69 -2.90 10.80 7.77
N THR A 70 -2.30 10.95 8.95
CA THR A 70 -1.81 12.22 9.50
C THR A 70 -0.31 12.16 9.83
N GLU A 71 0.30 13.30 10.16
CA GLU A 71 1.70 13.40 10.58
C GLU A 71 2.09 12.50 11.75
N GLY A 72 1.12 12.06 12.57
CA GLY A 72 1.35 11.12 13.67
C GLY A 72 1.52 9.66 13.23
N ASP A 73 1.19 9.34 11.98
CA ASP A 73 1.16 7.97 11.48
C ASP A 73 2.48 7.53 10.86
N LYS A 74 2.83 6.26 11.08
CA LYS A 74 4.13 5.71 10.67
C LYS A 74 4.40 5.77 9.15
N LEU A 75 3.35 5.73 8.34
CA LEU A 75 3.47 5.76 6.87
C LEU A 75 3.25 7.15 6.28
N TRP A 76 3.14 8.19 7.12
CA TRP A 76 3.00 9.54 6.63
C TRP A 76 4.31 10.06 6.02
N LEU A 77 4.17 10.73 4.88
CA LEU A 77 5.17 11.54 4.22
C LEU A 77 4.55 12.90 3.88
N ALA A 78 5.34 13.96 4.03
CA ALA A 78 4.98 15.26 3.51
C ALA A 78 4.72 15.16 2.00
N GLU A 79 3.77 15.92 1.47
CA GLU A 79 3.42 15.87 0.04
C GLU A 79 4.65 16.11 -0.86
N SER A 80 5.54 17.02 -0.46
CA SER A 80 6.80 17.31 -1.16
C SER A 80 7.83 16.18 -1.13
N GLU A 81 7.66 15.18 -0.27
CA GLU A 81 8.53 14.00 -0.16
C GLU A 81 7.94 12.78 -0.86
N ARG A 82 6.70 12.87 -1.35
CA ARG A 82 6.06 11.79 -2.11
C ARG A 82 6.62 11.78 -3.53
N VAL A 83 6.96 10.59 -4.00
CA VAL A 83 7.51 10.36 -5.33
C VAL A 83 6.40 10.05 -6.32
N GLU A 84 6.31 10.84 -7.37
CA GLU A 84 5.44 10.63 -8.53
C GLU A 84 6.28 10.56 -9.81
N ILE A 85 5.98 9.61 -10.69
CA ILE A 85 6.79 9.35 -11.90
C ILE A 85 5.95 9.45 -13.19
N TRP A 86 4.72 8.93 -13.17
CA TRP A 86 3.89 8.73 -14.37
C TRP A 86 2.64 9.60 -14.33
#